data_AF-A0A3S3UF89-F1
#
_entry.id   AF-A0A3S3UF89-F1
#
_cell.length_a   1.000
_cell.length_b   1.000
_cell.length_c   1.000
_cell.angle_alpha   90.00
_cell.angle_beta   90.00
_cell.angle_gamma   90.00
#
_symmetry.space_group_name_H-M   'P 1'
#
loop_
_entity.id
_entity.type
_entity.pdbx_description
1 polymer ?
#
loop_
_entity_poly.entity_id
_entity_poly.type
_entity_poly.pdbx_seq_one_letter_code
_entity_poly.pdbx_strand_id
1 'polypeptide(L)'
;MSRVKLSATTVVTIDWDMTPDLAFCTFSAKGLREELISTRERTCYFFIDNWGDEPKLCLMERGVRYVHILAEITAPKEIVLDCIHRQGAKASTRDNFPVDDILKEWLLDEVTDREESPYLRLTIASRPEAEDMGEPLPSAGDIEFSSEKALLPWEPRELSEEQVEMLIKDGNFYDVRLHPQGDFANALTDSGDGLTVLDQGTGLFWQRAGLDICSIRTMKARIEELNRAGFAGFDDWRMPSLEEAMSLMEPTANAKGMHLHPCFSKEQPFIFTNARRNPTGYWFVDYAQGKTYWSSGTVPGGFCRLCRKSR
;
A
#
# COMPACT_ATOMS: atom_id res chain seq x y z
N MET A 1 17.41 -2.83 26.46
CA MET A 1 16.69 -3.04 25.18
C MET A 1 17.43 -4.11 24.42
N SER A 2 16.83 -5.28 24.27
CA SER A 2 17.44 -6.43 23.58
C SER A 2 17.34 -6.26 22.07
N ARG A 3 18.37 -6.71 21.34
CA ARG A 3 18.44 -6.52 19.88
C ARG A 3 18.59 -7.85 19.17
N VAL A 4 18.06 -7.95 17.96
CA VAL A 4 18.26 -9.09 17.07
C VAL A 4 18.90 -8.60 15.78
N LYS A 5 20.03 -9.20 15.43
CA LYS A 5 20.72 -8.92 14.17
C LYS A 5 20.14 -9.81 13.07
N LEU A 6 19.49 -9.19 12.10
CA LEU A 6 18.90 -9.88 10.95
C LEU A 6 19.86 -9.94 9.76
N SER A 7 20.81 -8.99 9.68
CA SER A 7 21.87 -8.97 8.67
C SER A 7 23.05 -8.13 9.15
N ALA A 8 24.12 -8.02 8.36
CA ALA A 8 25.25 -7.14 8.66
C ALA A 8 24.83 -5.66 8.85
N THR A 9 23.74 -5.22 8.23
CA THR A 9 23.26 -3.82 8.26
C THR A 9 21.92 -3.63 8.98
N THR A 10 21.24 -4.72 9.33
CA THR A 10 19.88 -4.66 9.88
C THR A 10 19.87 -5.25 11.29
N VAL A 11 19.55 -4.39 12.27
CA VAL A 11 19.38 -4.78 13.67
C VAL A 11 18.07 -4.20 14.17
N VAL A 12 17.21 -5.05 14.71
CA VAL A 12 15.91 -4.65 15.28
C VAL A 12 15.96 -4.67 16.81
N THR A 13 15.16 -3.82 17.43
CA THR A 13 14.98 -3.79 18.89
C THR A 13 13.69 -4.54 19.23
N ILE A 14 13.76 -5.39 20.25
CA ILE A 14 12.63 -6.21 20.67
C ILE A 14 11.83 -5.49 21.75
N ASP A 15 10.52 -5.39 21.53
CA ASP A 15 9.53 -5.01 22.51
C ASP A 15 9.00 -6.28 23.19
N TRP A 16 9.37 -6.44 24.46
CA TRP A 16 9.01 -7.61 25.26
C TRP A 16 7.64 -7.49 25.92
N ASP A 17 7.05 -6.30 25.95
CA ASP A 17 5.72 -6.06 26.52
C ASP A 17 4.63 -6.23 25.44
N MET A 18 5.02 -6.25 24.16
CA MET A 18 4.13 -6.46 23.04
C MET A 18 3.70 -7.93 22.91
N THR A 19 2.40 -8.16 22.89
CA THR A 19 1.76 -9.47 22.69
C THR A 19 0.95 -9.49 21.39
N PRO A 20 0.57 -10.66 20.84
CA PRO A 20 -0.31 -10.73 19.68
C PRO A 20 -1.63 -9.96 19.85
N ASP A 21 -2.26 -10.05 21.03
CA ASP A 21 -3.50 -9.33 21.34
C ASP A 21 -3.28 -7.82 21.44
N LEU A 22 -2.18 -7.39 22.07
CA LEU A 22 -1.85 -5.97 22.17
C LEU A 22 -1.51 -5.41 20.80
N ALA A 23 -0.76 -6.14 19.97
CA ALA A 23 -0.46 -5.77 18.60
C ALA A 23 -1.74 -5.71 17.74
N PHE A 24 -2.67 -6.65 17.94
CA PHE A 24 -3.97 -6.60 17.28
C PHE A 24 -4.76 -5.37 17.71
N CYS A 25 -4.84 -5.07 19.00
CA CYS A 25 -5.54 -3.88 19.52
C CYS A 25 -4.91 -2.57 19.04
N THR A 26 -3.58 -2.46 19.13
CA THR A 26 -2.82 -1.26 18.80
C THR A 26 -2.82 -0.98 17.30
N PHE A 27 -2.70 -2.00 16.46
CA PHE A 27 -2.49 -1.80 15.02
C PHE A 27 -3.66 -2.25 14.13
N SER A 28 -4.70 -2.87 14.66
CA SER A 28 -5.93 -3.16 13.92
C SER A 28 -6.97 -2.11 14.27
N ALA A 29 -7.57 -1.49 13.25
CA ALA A 29 -8.42 -0.29 13.29
C ALA A 29 -9.69 -0.34 14.16
N LYS A 30 -9.82 -1.29 15.09
CA LYS A 30 -10.94 -1.44 16.03
C LYS A 30 -10.68 -0.86 17.42
N GLY A 31 -9.45 -0.47 17.78
CA GLY A 31 -9.12 -0.36 19.20
C GLY A 31 -8.11 0.69 19.61
N LEU A 32 -8.08 1.90 19.03
CA LEU A 32 -7.84 3.16 19.76
C LEU A 32 -7.95 4.35 18.79
N ARG A 33 -8.34 5.50 19.34
CA ARG A 33 -8.66 6.76 18.65
C ARG A 33 -7.58 7.23 17.67
N GLU A 34 -8.06 7.98 16.68
CA GLU A 34 -7.40 8.63 15.53
C GLU A 34 -6.22 9.58 15.83
N GLU A 35 -5.64 9.58 17.03
CA GLU A 35 -4.59 10.51 17.42
C GLU A 35 -3.47 9.75 18.14
N LEU A 36 -2.38 9.40 17.43
CA LEU A 36 -0.98 9.28 17.90
C LEU A 36 -0.14 8.14 17.28
N ILE A 37 -0.69 7.24 16.46
CA ILE A 37 0.15 6.16 15.89
C ILE A 37 0.79 6.62 14.58
N SER A 38 2.10 6.84 14.62
CA SER A 38 2.89 7.15 13.42
C SER A 38 2.80 5.99 12.42
N THR A 39 2.49 6.32 11.16
CA THR A 39 2.49 5.32 10.06
C THR A 39 3.88 4.73 9.78
N ARG A 40 4.93 5.32 10.37
CA ARG A 40 6.33 4.87 10.24
C ARG A 40 6.83 4.09 11.45
N GLU A 41 6.10 4.07 12.55
CA GLU A 41 6.50 3.30 13.74
C GLU A 41 6.35 1.81 13.49
N ARG A 42 7.37 1.08 13.93
CA ARG A 42 7.47 -0.36 13.80
C ARG A 42 7.90 -0.92 15.14
N THR A 43 7.20 -1.95 15.57
CA THR A 43 7.48 -2.70 16.79
C THR A 43 7.83 -4.12 16.40
N CYS A 44 8.95 -4.63 16.91
CA CYS A 44 9.33 -6.02 16.73
C CYS A 44 9.09 -6.79 18.02
N TYR A 45 8.44 -7.95 17.95
CA TYR A 45 8.15 -8.78 19.12
C TYR A 45 8.11 -10.26 18.76
N PHE A 46 8.33 -11.12 19.74
CA PHE A 46 8.25 -12.57 19.57
C PHE A 46 6.85 -13.08 19.92
N PHE A 47 6.39 -14.09 19.20
CA PHE A 47 5.15 -14.79 19.51
C PHE A 47 5.17 -16.22 18.98
N ILE A 48 4.27 -17.05 19.49
CA ILE A 48 4.04 -18.41 19.00
C ILE A 48 2.83 -18.38 18.07
N ASP A 49 3.02 -18.73 16.81
CA ASP A 49 1.95 -19.04 15.85
C ASP A 49 1.55 -20.51 16.02
N ASN A 50 0.34 -20.76 16.52
CA ASN A 50 -0.21 -22.12 16.68
C ASN A 50 -1.43 -22.39 15.78
N TRP A 51 -1.52 -21.71 14.62
CA TRP A 51 -2.58 -21.99 13.64
C TRP A 51 -2.29 -23.21 12.75
N GLY A 52 -1.02 -23.57 12.60
CA GLY A 52 -0.55 -24.70 11.79
C GLY A 52 -0.63 -26.07 12.48
N ASP A 53 0.01 -27.07 11.86
CA ASP A 53 0.08 -28.44 12.40
C ASP A 53 1.01 -28.56 13.62
N GLU A 54 2.05 -27.73 13.68
CA GLU A 54 2.96 -27.60 14.82
C GLU A 54 3.14 -26.13 15.21
N PRO A 55 3.25 -25.80 16.51
CA PRO A 55 3.51 -24.43 16.94
C PRO A 55 4.88 -23.93 16.47
N LYS A 56 4.89 -22.68 16.00
CA LYS A 56 6.09 -22.00 15.50
C LYS A 56 6.40 -20.76 16.32
N LEU A 57 7.64 -20.63 16.78
CA LEU A 57 8.11 -19.40 17.40
C LEU A 57 8.58 -18.42 16.31
N CYS A 58 8.04 -17.21 16.31
CA CYS A 58 8.21 -16.25 15.23
C CYS A 58 8.63 -14.88 15.79
N LEU A 59 9.48 -14.18 15.04
CA LEU A 59 9.78 -12.76 15.22
C LEU A 59 8.90 -11.95 14.26
N MET A 60 7.99 -11.14 14.80
CA MET A 60 7.08 -10.28 14.05
C MET A 60 7.62 -8.84 13.99
N GLU A 61 7.51 -8.18 12.85
CA GLU A 61 7.50 -6.72 12.70
C GLU A 61 6.06 -6.26 12.46
N ARG A 62 5.54 -5.48 13.40
CA ARG A 62 4.19 -4.91 13.33
C ARG A 62 4.26 -3.40 13.33
N GLY A 63 3.50 -2.78 12.45
CA GLY A 63 3.16 -1.36 12.45
C GLY A 63 1.82 -1.19 11.77
N VAL A 64 1.25 0.01 11.70
CA VAL A 64 -0.09 0.22 11.08
C VAL A 64 -0.21 -0.41 9.68
N ARG A 65 0.90 -0.39 8.91
CA ARG A 65 0.99 -0.92 7.54
C ARG A 65 1.88 -2.15 7.38
N TYR A 66 2.52 -2.58 8.46
CA TYR A 66 3.54 -3.64 8.42
C TYR A 66 3.03 -4.84 9.22
N VAL A 67 3.03 -6.01 8.58
CA VAL A 67 2.76 -7.32 9.19
C VAL A 67 3.74 -8.29 8.55
N HIS A 68 4.92 -8.43 9.15
CA HIS A 68 5.97 -9.28 8.59
C HIS A 68 6.52 -10.23 9.63
N ILE A 69 6.53 -11.53 9.33
CA ILE A 69 7.32 -12.49 10.08
C ILE A 69 8.76 -12.34 9.57
N LEU A 70 9.61 -11.69 10.37
CA LEU A 70 11.02 -11.44 10.03
C LEU A 70 11.83 -12.74 10.07
N ALA A 71 11.53 -13.61 11.04
CA ALA A 71 12.23 -14.86 11.26
C ALA A 71 11.36 -15.89 11.97
N GLU A 72 11.60 -17.16 11.69
CA GLU A 72 11.20 -18.30 12.49
C GLU A 72 12.37 -18.69 13.43
N ILE A 73 12.07 -18.96 14.69
CA ILE A 73 13.04 -19.34 15.71
C ILE A 73 12.91 -20.84 15.95
N THR A 74 13.97 -21.60 15.68
CA THR A 74 14.00 -23.06 15.89
C THR A 74 14.30 -23.40 17.35
N ALA A 75 13.44 -22.96 18.27
CA ALA A 75 13.52 -23.32 19.68
C ALA A 75 13.23 -24.82 19.89
N PRO A 76 13.73 -25.42 20.99
CA PRO A 76 13.33 -26.76 21.40
C PRO A 76 11.80 -26.89 21.47
N LYS A 77 11.24 -27.97 20.92
CA LYS A 77 9.77 -28.16 20.88
C LYS A 77 9.14 -28.15 22.28
N GLU A 78 9.85 -28.71 23.26
CA GLU A 78 9.42 -28.79 24.66
C GLU A 78 9.19 -27.41 25.27
N ILE A 79 10.13 -26.46 25.08
CA ILE A 79 9.99 -25.11 25.68
C ILE A 79 8.83 -24.33 25.07
N VAL A 80 8.55 -24.52 23.76
CA VAL A 80 7.44 -23.87 23.06
C VAL A 80 6.10 -24.45 23.52
N LEU A 81 5.99 -25.79 23.62
CA LEU A 81 4.78 -26.46 24.07
C LEU A 81 4.47 -26.16 25.54
N ASP A 82 5.48 -26.13 26.40
CA ASP A 82 5.32 -25.76 27.80
C ASP A 82 4.85 -24.32 27.98
N CYS A 83 5.33 -23.40 27.13
CA CYS A 83 4.85 -22.01 27.10
C CYS A 83 3.33 -21.96 26.80
N ILE A 84 2.84 -22.73 25.82
CA ILE A 84 1.40 -22.83 25.52
C ILE A 84 0.63 -23.42 26.69
N HIS A 85 1.13 -24.51 27.29
CA HIS A 85 0.46 -25.17 28.42
C HIS A 85 0.38 -24.28 29.66
N ARG A 86 1.43 -23.51 29.97
CA ARG A 86 1.45 -22.55 31.08
C ARG A 86 0.44 -21.43 30.92
N GLN A 87 0.06 -21.12 29.69
CA GLN A 87 -1.00 -20.17 29.35
C GLN A 87 -2.41 -20.79 29.36
N GLY A 88 -2.53 -22.05 29.84
CA GLY A 88 -3.81 -22.72 30.00
C GLY A 88 -4.41 -23.28 28.71
N ALA A 89 -3.65 -23.27 27.60
CA ALA A 89 -4.06 -23.82 26.32
C ALA A 89 -3.51 -25.22 26.08
N LYS A 90 -4.17 -26.00 25.22
CA LYS A 90 -3.65 -27.27 24.73
C LYS A 90 -2.82 -27.01 23.48
N ALA A 91 -1.87 -27.89 23.18
CA ALA A 91 -1.13 -27.83 21.92
C ALA A 91 -2.03 -27.80 20.66
N SER A 92 -3.24 -28.38 20.75
CA SER A 92 -4.23 -28.38 19.66
C SER A 92 -5.05 -27.08 19.54
N THR A 93 -4.87 -26.10 20.44
CA THR A 93 -5.61 -24.84 20.42
C THR A 93 -5.11 -23.96 19.28
N ARG A 94 -5.97 -23.63 18.31
CA ARG A 94 -5.61 -22.74 17.20
C ARG A 94 -5.69 -21.28 17.63
N ASP A 95 -4.55 -20.72 18.03
CA ASP A 95 -4.42 -19.33 18.43
C ASP A 95 -2.96 -18.85 18.33
N ASN A 96 -2.72 -17.56 18.57
CA ASN A 96 -1.39 -17.01 18.78
C ASN A 96 -1.12 -16.85 20.28
N PHE A 97 0.07 -17.21 20.73
CA PHE A 97 0.45 -17.08 22.14
C PHE A 97 1.61 -16.09 22.32
N PRO A 98 1.58 -15.21 23.34
CA PRO A 98 2.75 -14.46 23.75
C PRO A 98 3.86 -15.39 24.27
N VAL A 99 5.08 -14.86 24.29
CA VAL A 99 6.23 -15.50 24.93
C VAL A 99 6.15 -15.26 26.44
N ASP A 100 6.27 -16.32 27.24
CA ASP A 100 6.35 -16.22 28.70
C ASP A 100 7.78 -15.93 29.20
N ASP A 101 7.95 -15.68 30.50
CA ASP A 101 9.26 -15.32 31.06
C ASP A 101 10.35 -16.38 30.82
N ILE A 102 9.97 -17.67 30.82
CA ILE A 102 10.91 -18.77 30.63
C ILE A 102 11.39 -18.82 29.17
N LEU A 103 10.47 -18.73 28.21
CA LEU A 103 10.83 -18.69 26.79
C LEU A 103 11.56 -17.39 26.44
N LYS A 104 11.25 -16.29 27.12
CA LYS A 104 11.98 -15.01 27.03
C LYS A 104 13.41 -15.13 27.52
N GLU A 105 13.66 -15.76 28.66
CA GLU A 105 15.02 -16.02 29.15
C GLU A 105 15.84 -16.84 28.14
N TRP A 106 15.24 -17.87 27.57
CA TRP A 106 15.89 -18.66 26.52
C TRP A 106 16.18 -17.85 25.26
N LEU A 107 15.23 -17.03 24.79
CA LEU A 107 15.44 -16.12 23.66
C LEU A 107 16.53 -15.09 23.94
N LEU A 108 16.60 -14.59 25.17
CA LEU A 108 17.63 -13.64 25.59
C LEU A 108 19.03 -14.25 25.50
N ASP A 109 19.16 -15.49 25.97
CA ASP A 109 20.43 -16.21 25.97
C ASP A 109 20.85 -16.66 24.57
N GLU A 110 19.94 -17.25 23.79
CA GLU A 110 20.28 -17.97 22.55
C GLU A 110 20.05 -17.21 21.25
N VAL A 111 19.25 -16.13 21.26
CA VAL A 111 18.80 -15.43 20.04
C VAL A 111 19.13 -13.95 20.05
N THR A 112 18.91 -13.24 21.16
CA THR A 112 19.15 -11.80 21.22
C THR A 112 20.60 -11.46 21.57
N ASP A 113 21.04 -10.27 21.17
CA ASP A 113 22.36 -9.70 21.48
C ASP A 113 23.56 -10.58 21.06
N ARG A 114 23.33 -11.55 20.17
CA ARG A 114 24.35 -12.38 19.51
C ARG A 114 24.70 -11.85 18.12
N GLU A 115 25.95 -12.06 17.71
CA GLU A 115 26.38 -11.73 16.34
C GLU A 115 25.74 -12.65 15.29
N GLU A 116 25.60 -13.94 15.62
CA GLU A 116 24.93 -14.96 14.83
C GLU A 116 24.24 -15.96 15.78
N SER A 117 22.97 -16.27 15.54
CA SER A 117 22.22 -17.29 16.29
C SER A 117 21.90 -18.47 15.38
N PRO A 118 22.28 -19.71 15.74
CA PRO A 118 21.92 -20.90 14.95
C PRO A 118 20.42 -21.22 14.99
N TYR A 119 19.69 -20.58 15.92
CA TYR A 119 18.26 -20.77 16.09
C TYR A 119 17.42 -19.78 15.28
N LEU A 120 18.03 -18.75 14.70
CA LEU A 120 17.35 -17.72 13.92
C LEU A 120 17.30 -18.14 12.44
N ARG A 121 16.13 -18.53 11.94
CA ARG A 121 15.89 -18.75 10.50
C ARG A 121 15.15 -17.55 9.92
N LEU A 122 15.86 -16.74 9.14
CA LEU A 122 15.25 -15.60 8.45
C LEU A 122 14.17 -16.11 7.49
N THR A 123 12.93 -15.70 7.72
CA THR A 123 11.77 -16.06 6.88
C THR A 123 11.66 -15.11 5.69
N ILE A 124 12.23 -13.91 5.82
CA ILE A 124 12.37 -12.97 4.72
C ILE A 124 13.52 -13.43 3.83
N ALA A 125 13.22 -14.36 2.92
CA ALA A 125 13.86 -14.36 1.61
C ALA A 125 13.40 -13.07 0.90
N SER A 126 14.39 -12.25 0.52
CA SER A 126 14.30 -10.94 -0.13
C SER A 126 13.59 -9.82 0.66
N ARG A 127 14.26 -8.65 0.75
CA ARG A 127 13.58 -7.35 0.78
C ARG A 127 12.38 -7.44 -0.18
N PRO A 128 11.22 -6.80 0.06
CA PRO A 128 10.26 -6.65 -1.04
C PRO A 128 11.06 -6.16 -2.23
N GLU A 129 11.14 -6.98 -3.28
CA GLU A 129 11.95 -6.62 -4.45
C GLU A 129 11.50 -5.22 -4.81
N ALA A 130 12.46 -4.30 -4.94
CA ALA A 130 12.15 -2.94 -5.36
C ALA A 130 11.23 -3.09 -6.56
N GLU A 131 10.01 -2.56 -6.44
CA GLU A 131 8.99 -2.78 -7.47
C GLU A 131 9.60 -2.38 -8.81
N ASP A 132 9.58 -3.30 -9.78
CA ASP A 132 10.09 -3.00 -11.11
C ASP A 132 9.22 -1.88 -11.70
N MET A 133 9.75 -0.66 -11.76
CA MET A 133 9.03 0.51 -12.27
C MET A 133 9.11 0.63 -13.80
N GLY A 134 9.54 -0.44 -14.48
CA GLY A 134 9.78 -0.49 -15.91
C GLY A 134 11.02 0.30 -16.32
N GLU A 135 11.19 0.45 -17.64
CA GLU A 135 12.25 1.26 -18.21
C GLU A 135 12.16 2.72 -17.73
N PRO A 136 13.30 3.39 -17.48
CA PRO A 136 13.32 4.79 -17.13
C PRO A 136 12.55 5.65 -18.13
N LEU A 137 11.67 6.52 -17.61
CA LEU A 137 10.99 7.50 -18.45
C LEU A 137 11.99 8.55 -18.95
N PRO A 138 11.80 9.08 -20.16
CA PRO A 138 12.60 10.19 -20.68
C PRO A 138 12.32 11.48 -19.91
N SER A 139 13.26 12.42 -19.95
CA SER A 139 13.13 13.69 -19.23
C SER A 139 12.13 14.62 -19.92
N ALA A 140 11.57 15.55 -19.16
CA ALA A 140 10.78 16.66 -19.72
C ALA A 140 11.65 17.50 -20.68
N GLY A 141 11.43 17.33 -21.99
CA GLY A 141 12.22 17.97 -23.07
C GLY A 141 12.79 16.99 -24.09
N ASP A 142 12.90 15.71 -23.73
CA ASP A 142 13.42 14.65 -24.63
C ASP A 142 12.33 14.10 -25.57
N ILE A 143 11.05 14.34 -25.24
CA ILE A 143 9.89 13.98 -26.07
C ILE A 143 9.18 15.27 -26.51
N GLU A 144 8.97 15.41 -27.82
CA GLU A 144 7.95 16.28 -28.37
C GLU A 144 6.62 15.51 -28.44
N PHE A 145 5.68 15.85 -27.56
CA PHE A 145 4.31 15.36 -27.70
C PHE A 145 3.65 16.09 -28.87
N SER A 146 3.37 15.35 -29.95
CA SER A 146 2.94 15.92 -31.23
C SER A 146 1.46 16.31 -31.27
N SER A 147 0.65 15.80 -30.34
CA SER A 147 -0.79 16.05 -30.29
C SER A 147 -1.12 17.26 -29.44
N GLU A 148 -2.29 17.86 -29.67
CA GLU A 148 -2.78 18.93 -28.79
C GLU A 148 -3.00 18.40 -27.37
N LYS A 149 -2.62 19.19 -26.36
CA LYS A 149 -2.86 18.84 -24.97
C LYS A 149 -4.36 18.78 -24.69
N ALA A 150 -4.83 17.64 -24.20
CA ALA A 150 -6.21 17.43 -23.82
C ALA A 150 -6.54 18.19 -22.53
N LEU A 151 -7.54 19.06 -22.60
CA LEU A 151 -8.08 19.76 -21.43
C LEU A 151 -9.20 18.92 -20.81
N LEU A 152 -8.85 18.13 -19.80
CA LEU A 152 -9.81 17.31 -19.08
C LEU A 152 -10.52 18.11 -17.97
N PRO A 153 -11.83 17.88 -17.75
CA PRO A 153 -12.54 18.45 -16.60
C PRO A 153 -11.87 18.04 -15.29
N TRP A 154 -11.76 18.96 -14.35
CA TRP A 154 -11.11 18.71 -13.05
C TRP A 154 -12.05 18.91 -11.86
N GLU A 155 -13.19 19.57 -12.06
CA GLU A 155 -14.14 19.89 -11.00
C GLU A 155 -14.93 18.65 -10.54
N PRO A 156 -15.18 18.49 -9.23
CA PRO A 156 -16.06 17.45 -8.72
C PRO A 156 -17.47 17.55 -9.33
N ARG A 157 -18.03 16.41 -9.73
CA ARG A 157 -19.37 16.35 -10.34
C ARG A 157 -20.08 15.04 -10.06
N GLU A 158 -21.39 15.06 -10.24
CA GLU A 158 -22.24 13.88 -10.17
C GLU A 158 -22.46 13.30 -11.58
N LEU A 159 -22.25 12.00 -11.73
CA LEU A 159 -22.36 11.28 -13.01
C LEU A 159 -23.28 10.06 -12.87
N SER A 160 -24.18 9.89 -13.83
CA SER A 160 -24.92 8.64 -14.05
C SER A 160 -24.05 7.64 -14.82
N GLU A 161 -24.47 6.38 -14.88
CA GLU A 161 -23.74 5.35 -15.63
C GLU A 161 -23.73 5.66 -17.13
N GLU A 162 -24.84 6.17 -17.67
CA GLU A 162 -24.97 6.57 -19.07
C GLU A 162 -24.01 7.72 -19.42
N GLN A 163 -23.86 8.69 -18.50
CA GLN A 163 -22.91 9.80 -18.69
C GLN A 163 -21.46 9.31 -18.67
N VAL A 164 -21.13 8.32 -17.82
CA VAL A 164 -19.81 7.68 -17.81
C VAL A 164 -19.55 6.92 -19.10
N GLU A 165 -20.53 6.17 -19.63
CA GLU A 165 -20.39 5.48 -20.91
C GLU A 165 -20.13 6.44 -22.08
N MET A 166 -20.84 7.57 -22.12
CA MET A 166 -20.62 8.61 -23.15
C MET A 166 -19.22 9.21 -23.02
N LEU A 167 -18.81 9.58 -21.81
CA LEU A 167 -17.50 10.14 -21.54
C LEU A 167 -16.35 9.24 -21.98
N ILE A 168 -16.45 7.94 -21.70
CA ILE A 168 -15.42 6.97 -22.10
C ILE A 168 -15.27 6.95 -23.61
N LYS A 169 -16.38 7.06 -24.35
CA LYS A 169 -16.39 7.11 -25.81
C LYS A 169 -15.87 8.43 -26.35
N ASP A 170 -16.37 9.54 -25.83
CA ASP A 170 -16.04 10.89 -26.28
C ASP A 170 -14.56 11.24 -26.01
N GLY A 171 -14.02 10.78 -24.88
CA GLY A 171 -12.61 10.97 -24.52
C GLY A 171 -11.65 9.95 -25.14
N ASN A 172 -12.13 9.01 -25.97
CA ASN A 172 -11.34 7.90 -26.49
C ASN A 172 -10.58 7.09 -25.41
N PHE A 173 -11.14 6.99 -24.20
CA PHE A 173 -10.49 6.28 -23.10
C PHE A 173 -10.67 4.78 -23.26
N TYR A 174 -9.62 4.02 -22.95
CA TYR A 174 -9.72 2.57 -22.91
C TYR A 174 -10.63 2.12 -21.76
N ASP A 175 -11.58 1.24 -22.07
CA ASP A 175 -12.32 0.44 -21.09
C ASP A 175 -12.59 -0.92 -21.71
N VAL A 176 -12.17 -2.00 -21.04
CA VAL A 176 -12.22 -3.37 -21.59
C VAL A 176 -13.60 -3.79 -22.08
N ARG A 177 -14.67 -3.20 -21.53
CA ARG A 177 -16.06 -3.52 -21.89
C ARG A 177 -16.70 -2.43 -22.74
N LEU A 178 -16.56 -1.17 -22.34
CA LEU A 178 -17.32 -0.07 -22.94
C LEU A 178 -16.64 0.51 -24.19
N HIS A 179 -15.31 0.44 -24.24
CA HIS A 179 -14.51 0.99 -25.34
C HIS A 179 -13.15 0.25 -25.44
N PRO A 180 -13.13 -1.03 -25.86
CA PRO A 180 -11.91 -1.84 -25.89
C PRO A 180 -10.86 -1.39 -26.93
N GLN A 181 -11.27 -0.55 -27.88
CA GLN A 181 -10.39 0.09 -28.87
C GLN A 181 -9.95 1.50 -28.47
N GLY A 182 -10.33 1.96 -27.27
CA GLY A 182 -9.92 3.28 -26.78
C GLY A 182 -8.41 3.33 -26.62
N ASP A 183 -7.83 4.46 -27.03
CA ASP A 183 -6.38 4.67 -27.08
C ASP A 183 -6.12 6.16 -26.87
N PHE A 184 -6.36 6.63 -25.65
CA PHE A 184 -6.14 8.02 -25.30
C PHE A 184 -4.64 8.31 -25.39
N ALA A 185 -4.26 9.24 -26.27
CA ALA A 185 -2.86 9.59 -26.47
C ALA A 185 -2.30 10.34 -25.25
N ASN A 186 -1.44 9.67 -24.50
CA ASN A 186 -0.64 10.25 -23.43
C ASN A 186 0.85 10.07 -23.74
N ALA A 187 1.71 10.83 -23.06
CA ALA A 187 3.15 10.58 -23.07
C ALA A 187 3.73 10.97 -21.72
N LEU A 188 4.31 10.00 -21.03
CA LEU A 188 4.82 10.18 -19.67
C LEU A 188 6.30 10.55 -19.69
N THR A 189 6.66 11.55 -18.89
CA THR A 189 8.05 12.01 -18.73
C THR A 189 8.42 12.05 -17.26
N ASP A 190 9.68 11.74 -16.95
CA ASP A 190 10.18 11.83 -15.59
C ASP A 190 10.34 13.29 -15.16
N SER A 191 9.94 13.58 -13.93
CA SER A 191 10.11 14.91 -13.33
C SER A 191 11.47 15.06 -12.64
N GLY A 192 12.25 13.98 -12.55
CA GLY A 192 13.61 13.96 -11.99
C GLY A 192 13.68 13.95 -10.46
N ASP A 193 12.53 13.92 -9.78
CA ASP A 193 12.42 13.87 -8.32
C ASP A 193 12.26 12.43 -7.77
N GLY A 194 12.05 11.45 -8.66
CA GLY A 194 11.74 10.06 -8.30
C GLY A 194 10.36 9.86 -7.66
N LEU A 195 9.55 10.92 -7.53
CA LEU A 195 8.26 10.94 -6.85
C LEU A 195 7.10 11.18 -7.82
N THR A 196 7.33 11.91 -8.91
CA THR A 196 6.29 12.39 -9.80
C THR A 196 6.60 12.12 -11.28
N VAL A 197 5.54 12.08 -12.08
CA VAL A 197 5.58 11.90 -13.53
C VAL A 197 4.72 12.99 -14.15
N LEU A 198 5.20 13.60 -15.22
CA LEU A 198 4.44 14.55 -16.02
C LEU A 198 3.81 13.80 -17.21
N ASP A 199 2.48 13.85 -17.28
CA ASP A 199 1.74 13.47 -18.48
C ASP A 199 1.69 14.66 -19.44
N GLN A 200 2.41 14.55 -20.55
CA GLN A 200 2.49 15.59 -21.58
C GLN A 200 1.16 15.77 -22.32
N GLY A 201 0.34 14.71 -22.40
CA GLY A 201 -0.95 14.73 -23.08
C GLY A 201 -1.99 15.57 -22.35
N THR A 202 -1.98 15.55 -21.01
CA THR A 202 -2.91 16.33 -20.19
C THR A 202 -2.28 17.55 -19.51
N GLY A 203 -0.95 17.62 -19.47
CA GLY A 203 -0.22 18.62 -18.69
C GLY A 203 -0.36 18.44 -17.17
N LEU A 204 -0.67 17.23 -16.71
CA LEU A 204 -0.83 16.90 -15.30
C LEU A 204 0.44 16.24 -14.75
N PHE A 205 0.84 16.66 -13.55
CA PHE A 205 1.75 15.84 -12.75
C PHE A 205 0.95 14.84 -11.95
N TRP A 206 1.49 13.64 -11.86
CA TRP A 206 0.95 12.51 -11.13
C TRP A 206 1.96 11.99 -10.12
N GLN A 207 1.47 11.53 -8.97
CA GLN A 207 2.33 10.79 -8.05
C GLN A 207 2.66 9.41 -8.63
N ARG A 208 3.93 8.98 -8.52
CA ARG A 208 4.38 7.61 -8.86
C ARG A 208 3.86 6.56 -7.89
N ALA A 209 3.79 6.94 -6.61
CA ALA A 209 3.11 6.19 -5.56
C ALA A 209 1.82 6.93 -5.17
N GLY A 210 0.74 6.22 -4.91
CA GLY A 210 -0.51 6.82 -4.47
C GLY A 210 -0.66 6.90 -2.95
N LEU A 211 -1.84 7.32 -2.53
CA LEU A 211 -2.33 7.19 -1.17
C LEU A 211 -2.99 5.82 -0.97
N ASP A 212 -2.62 5.22 0.14
CA ASP A 212 -3.12 3.94 0.60
C ASP A 212 -4.61 3.97 0.96
N ILE A 213 -5.22 2.78 1.04
CA ILE A 213 -6.65 2.61 1.27
C ILE A 213 -7.10 3.32 2.55
N CYS A 214 -8.05 4.24 2.40
CA CYS A 214 -8.68 4.91 3.53
C CYS A 214 -10.04 5.49 3.12
N SER A 215 -10.85 5.87 4.12
CA SER A 215 -12.15 6.50 3.87
C SER A 215 -12.02 7.80 3.08
N ILE A 216 -13.03 8.20 2.32
CA ILE A 216 -13.03 9.48 1.60
C ILE A 216 -12.80 10.66 2.55
N ARG A 217 -13.30 10.60 3.79
CA ARG A 217 -13.04 11.62 4.81
C ARG A 217 -11.56 11.67 5.19
N THR A 218 -10.96 10.51 5.47
CA THR A 218 -9.54 10.39 5.79
C THR A 218 -8.65 10.78 4.61
N MET A 219 -9.07 10.45 3.39
CA MET A 219 -8.38 10.79 2.15
C MET A 219 -8.24 12.31 2.01
N LYS A 220 -9.33 13.06 2.23
CA LYS A 220 -9.32 14.53 2.21
C LYS A 220 -8.33 15.10 3.24
N ALA A 221 -8.37 14.61 4.47
CA ALA A 221 -7.43 15.04 5.51
C ALA A 221 -5.96 14.75 5.16
N ARG A 222 -5.69 13.57 4.56
CA ARG A 222 -4.33 13.20 4.09
C ARG A 222 -3.85 14.08 2.95
N ILE A 223 -4.72 14.47 2.02
CA ILE A 223 -4.38 15.39 0.94
C ILE A 223 -4.00 16.76 1.50
N GLU A 224 -4.77 17.28 2.46
CA GLU A 224 -4.45 18.54 3.11
C GLU A 224 -3.10 18.50 3.86
N GLU A 225 -2.82 17.40 4.56
CA GLU A 225 -1.53 17.20 5.23
C GLU A 225 -0.37 17.10 4.24
N LEU A 226 -0.54 16.34 3.16
CA LEU A 226 0.43 16.18 2.09
C LEU A 226 0.77 17.52 1.42
N ASN A 227 -0.24 18.36 1.20
CA ASN A 227 -0.08 19.71 0.67
C ASN A 227 0.64 20.63 1.66
N ARG A 228 0.28 20.61 2.94
CA ARG A 228 1.00 21.37 3.98
C ARG A 228 2.46 20.96 4.10
N ALA A 229 2.77 19.69 3.85
CA ALA A 229 4.13 19.16 3.88
C ALA A 229 4.96 19.50 2.62
N GLY A 230 4.33 20.06 1.57
CA GLY A 230 5.04 20.42 0.34
C GLY A 230 5.55 19.22 -0.45
N PHE A 231 4.75 18.15 -0.59
CA PHE A 231 5.16 16.95 -1.32
C PHE A 231 5.64 17.27 -2.74
N ALA A 232 6.84 16.78 -3.09
CA ALA A 232 7.55 17.10 -4.33
C ALA A 232 7.72 18.62 -4.57
N GLY A 233 7.74 19.43 -3.51
CA GLY A 233 7.85 20.89 -3.59
C GLY A 233 6.53 21.61 -3.87
N PHE A 234 5.39 20.92 -3.75
CA PHE A 234 4.08 21.41 -4.18
C PHE A 234 2.99 21.24 -3.11
N ASP A 235 1.98 22.11 -3.17
CA ASP A 235 0.94 22.29 -2.15
C ASP A 235 -0.50 22.26 -2.70
N ASP A 236 -0.68 21.89 -3.97
CA ASP A 236 -1.95 21.92 -4.71
C ASP A 236 -2.34 20.54 -5.29
N TRP A 237 -1.89 19.45 -4.64
CA TRP A 237 -2.31 18.10 -4.98
C TRP A 237 -3.78 17.87 -4.67
N ARG A 238 -4.47 17.12 -5.55
CA ARG A 238 -5.89 16.81 -5.41
C ARG A 238 -6.23 15.41 -5.93
N MET A 239 -7.43 14.94 -5.57
CA MET A 239 -8.00 13.77 -6.24
C MET A 239 -8.25 14.10 -7.72
N PRO A 240 -8.02 13.12 -8.62
CA PRO A 240 -8.29 13.31 -10.04
C PRO A 240 -9.80 13.31 -10.32
N SER A 241 -10.19 13.91 -11.43
CA SER A 241 -11.50 13.64 -12.02
C SER A 241 -11.56 12.23 -12.61
N LEU A 242 -12.75 11.83 -13.06
CA LEU A 242 -12.91 10.54 -13.72
C LEU A 242 -12.16 10.49 -15.05
N GLU A 243 -12.25 11.54 -15.87
CA GLU A 243 -11.50 11.65 -17.12
C GLU A 243 -9.99 11.59 -16.90
N GLU A 244 -9.48 12.33 -15.91
CA GLU A 244 -8.04 12.35 -15.61
C GLU A 244 -7.55 10.98 -15.11
N ALA A 245 -8.34 10.27 -14.31
CA ALA A 245 -7.97 8.92 -13.90
C ALA A 245 -8.02 7.92 -15.07
N MET A 246 -8.98 8.07 -15.98
CA MET A 246 -9.13 7.25 -17.18
C MET A 246 -8.06 7.53 -18.24
N SER A 247 -7.50 8.74 -18.29
CA SER A 247 -6.44 9.10 -19.24
C SER A 247 -5.11 8.36 -18.99
N LEU A 248 -4.95 7.74 -17.82
CA LEU A 248 -3.84 6.86 -17.48
C LEU A 248 -4.05 5.39 -17.87
N MET A 249 -5.27 5.01 -18.26
CA MET A 249 -5.61 3.62 -18.53
C MET A 249 -4.97 3.14 -19.84
N GLU A 250 -4.21 2.06 -19.78
CA GLU A 250 -3.54 1.47 -20.94
C GLU A 250 -4.33 0.28 -21.52
N PRO A 251 -4.41 0.10 -22.85
CA PRO A 251 -5.12 -1.03 -23.45
C PRO A 251 -4.55 -2.41 -23.10
N THR A 252 -3.26 -2.46 -22.77
CA THR A 252 -2.56 -3.71 -22.46
C THR A 252 -2.08 -3.70 -21.02
N ALA A 253 -2.35 -4.79 -20.29
CA ALA A 253 -1.81 -4.97 -18.96
C ALA A 253 -0.28 -5.16 -19.00
N ASN A 254 0.43 -4.47 -18.12
CA ASN A 254 1.88 -4.60 -17.96
C ASN A 254 2.26 -5.88 -17.18
N ALA A 255 3.56 -6.09 -16.94
CA ALA A 255 4.08 -7.24 -16.19
C ALA A 255 3.56 -7.35 -14.74
N LYS A 256 2.99 -6.27 -14.19
CA LYS A 256 2.36 -6.22 -12.87
C LYS A 256 0.88 -6.63 -12.91
N GLY A 257 0.34 -6.95 -14.09
CA GLY A 257 -1.09 -7.23 -14.29
C GLY A 257 -1.95 -5.96 -14.28
N MET A 258 -1.37 -4.80 -14.59
CA MET A 258 -2.04 -3.50 -14.50
C MET A 258 -2.16 -2.86 -15.88
N HIS A 259 -3.37 -2.42 -16.26
CA HIS A 259 -3.66 -1.56 -17.41
C HIS A 259 -3.21 -0.12 -17.15
N LEU A 260 -1.91 0.04 -16.87
CA LEU A 260 -1.29 1.28 -16.45
C LEU A 260 0.18 1.24 -16.86
N HIS A 261 0.78 2.40 -17.13
CA HIS A 261 2.21 2.44 -17.41
C HIS A 261 3.03 1.90 -16.20
N PRO A 262 4.08 1.07 -16.41
CA PRO A 262 4.89 0.48 -15.33
C PRO A 262 5.52 1.47 -14.36
N CYS A 263 5.69 2.73 -14.76
CA CYS A 263 6.25 3.80 -13.92
C CYS A 263 5.40 4.14 -12.68
N PHE A 264 4.19 3.61 -12.60
CA PHE A 264 3.29 3.74 -11.47
C PHE A 264 3.30 2.48 -10.60
N SER A 265 3.18 2.68 -9.28
CA SER A 265 3.14 1.55 -8.33
C SER A 265 1.85 0.74 -8.45
N LYS A 266 1.98 -0.59 -8.38
CA LYS A 266 0.88 -1.57 -8.31
C LYS A 266 0.16 -1.60 -6.98
N GLU A 267 0.69 -0.94 -5.95
CA GLU A 267 0.06 -0.88 -4.63
C GLU A 267 -1.32 -0.17 -4.66
N GLN A 268 -1.63 0.56 -5.74
CA GLN A 268 -2.94 1.17 -5.99
C GLN A 268 -3.59 0.52 -7.22
N PRO A 269 -4.19 -0.68 -7.08
CA PRO A 269 -4.78 -1.40 -8.20
C PRO A 269 -6.00 -0.68 -8.81
N PHE A 270 -6.67 0.13 -7.99
CA PHE A 270 -7.75 1.01 -8.41
C PHE A 270 -7.64 2.32 -7.65
N ILE A 271 -8.13 3.43 -8.20
CA ILE A 271 -8.13 4.74 -7.51
C ILE A 271 -9.51 5.38 -7.52
N PHE A 272 -9.90 5.95 -6.38
CA PHE A 272 -11.08 6.80 -6.30
C PHE A 272 -10.82 8.15 -6.96
N THR A 273 -11.88 8.67 -7.56
CA THR A 273 -11.92 9.98 -8.22
C THR A 273 -12.71 10.96 -7.37
N ASN A 274 -12.71 12.23 -7.78
CA ASN A 274 -13.57 13.24 -7.18
C ASN A 274 -15.04 13.19 -7.68
N ALA A 275 -15.38 12.24 -8.57
CA ALA A 275 -16.71 12.11 -9.13
C ALA A 275 -17.63 11.26 -8.24
N ARG A 276 -18.86 11.74 -8.03
CA ARG A 276 -19.92 11.04 -7.31
C ARG A 276 -20.87 10.36 -8.28
N ARG A 277 -21.46 9.25 -7.86
CA ARG A 277 -22.52 8.59 -8.62
C ARG A 277 -23.89 9.07 -8.17
N ASN A 278 -24.78 9.35 -9.13
CA ASN A 278 -26.20 9.60 -8.88
C ASN A 278 -26.97 8.26 -8.88
N PRO A 279 -27.81 7.94 -7.86
CA PRO A 279 -28.18 8.76 -6.71
C PRO A 279 -27.20 8.69 -5.53
N THR A 280 -26.37 7.64 -5.44
CA THR A 280 -25.36 7.51 -4.38
C THR A 280 -24.12 6.77 -4.87
N GLY A 281 -22.99 7.09 -4.24
CA GLY A 281 -21.72 6.41 -4.45
C GLY A 281 -20.61 7.31 -4.98
N TYR A 282 -19.47 6.69 -5.27
CA TYR A 282 -18.29 7.33 -5.81
C TYR A 282 -17.74 6.48 -6.96
N TRP A 283 -17.25 7.16 -8.00
CA TRP A 283 -16.62 6.52 -9.14
C TRP A 283 -15.14 6.27 -8.87
N PHE A 284 -14.66 5.10 -9.31
CA PHE A 284 -13.27 4.71 -9.23
C PHE A 284 -12.83 3.99 -10.50
N VAL A 285 -11.55 4.12 -10.84
CA VAL A 285 -10.94 3.49 -12.00
C VAL A 285 -10.12 2.29 -11.52
N ASP A 286 -10.43 1.09 -12.01
CA ASP A 286 -9.73 -0.14 -11.68
C ASP A 286 -8.77 -0.51 -12.82
N TYR A 287 -7.49 -0.26 -12.58
CA TYR A 287 -6.42 -0.54 -13.53
C TYR A 287 -6.07 -2.03 -13.57
N ALA A 288 -6.36 -2.81 -12.53
CA ALA A 288 -6.15 -4.26 -12.58
C ALA A 288 -7.16 -4.94 -13.52
N GLN A 289 -8.36 -4.36 -13.64
CA GLN A 289 -9.43 -4.87 -14.51
C GLN A 289 -9.61 -4.10 -15.82
N GLY A 290 -8.90 -2.98 -16.01
CA GLY A 290 -9.00 -2.17 -17.23
C GLY A 290 -10.37 -1.50 -17.39
N LYS A 291 -11.03 -1.10 -16.29
CA LYS A 291 -12.43 -0.67 -16.31
C LYS A 291 -12.80 0.32 -15.19
N THR A 292 -13.81 1.15 -15.45
CA THR A 292 -14.45 1.99 -14.43
C THR A 292 -15.53 1.25 -13.64
N TYR A 293 -15.57 1.49 -12.32
CA TYR A 293 -16.60 1.00 -11.40
C TYR A 293 -17.09 2.11 -10.48
N TRP A 294 -18.14 1.81 -9.72
CA TRP A 294 -18.61 2.66 -8.65
C TRP A 294 -18.80 1.86 -7.37
N SER A 295 -18.63 2.55 -6.25
CA SER A 295 -18.83 1.98 -4.92
C SER A 295 -19.92 2.75 -4.19
N SER A 296 -20.74 2.07 -3.39
CA SER A 296 -21.77 2.75 -2.60
C SER A 296 -21.12 3.69 -1.59
N GLY A 297 -21.84 4.76 -1.20
CA GLY A 297 -21.33 5.74 -0.23
C GLY A 297 -21.11 5.18 1.18
N THR A 298 -21.46 3.91 1.42
CA THR A 298 -21.29 3.17 2.68
C THR A 298 -20.01 2.34 2.71
N VAL A 299 -19.30 2.18 1.59
CA VAL A 299 -18.03 1.44 1.54
C VAL A 299 -16.92 2.30 2.17
N PRO A 300 -16.10 1.74 3.08
CA PRO A 300 -15.28 2.51 4.00
C PRO A 300 -14.01 3.13 3.38
N GLY A 301 -13.75 3.02 2.08
CA GLY A 301 -12.60 3.66 1.48
C GLY A 301 -12.07 3.04 0.19
N GLY A 302 -11.02 3.67 -0.34
CA GLY A 302 -10.26 3.18 -1.49
C GLY A 302 -8.90 3.88 -1.56
N PHE A 303 -8.09 3.47 -2.53
CA PHE A 303 -6.82 4.16 -2.80
C PHE A 303 -7.05 5.46 -3.58
N CYS A 304 -6.04 6.31 -3.65
CA CYS A 304 -6.03 7.45 -4.55
C CYS A 304 -4.64 7.65 -5.16
N ARG A 305 -4.55 8.26 -6.33
CA ARG A 305 -3.29 8.74 -6.90
C ARG A 305 -3.51 10.21 -7.22
N LEU A 306 -2.81 11.09 -6.52
CA LEU A 306 -3.09 12.51 -6.65
C LEU A 306 -2.49 13.06 -7.94
N CYS A 307 -3.15 14.08 -8.47
CA CYS A 307 -2.68 14.86 -9.59
C CYS A 307 -2.67 16.36 -9.26
N ARG A 308 -1.91 17.12 -10.04
CA ARG A 308 -1.91 18.59 -10.07
C ARG A 308 -1.68 19.06 -11.49
N LYS A 309 -2.01 20.31 -11.79
CA LYS A 309 -1.67 20.93 -13.08
C LYS A 309 -0.18 21.32 -13.11
N SER A 310 0.47 21.12 -14.25
CA SER A 310 1.69 21.85 -14.58
C SER A 310 1.37 23.33 -14.65
N ARG A 311 2.17 24.16 -13.98
CA ARG A 311 2.05 25.62 -14.09
C ARG A 311 2.52 26.09 -15.47
#